data_AF-A0A9D3M562-F1
#
_entry.id   AF-A0A9D3M562-F1
#
_cell.length_a   1.000
_cell.length_b   1.000
_cell.length_c   1.000
_cell.angle_alpha   90.00
_cell.angle_beta   90.00
_cell.angle_gamma   90.00
#
_symmetry.space_group_name_H-M   'P 1'
#
loop_
_entity.id
_entity.type
_entity.pdbx_description
1 polymer ?
#
loop_
_entity_poly.entity_id
_entity_poly.type
_entity_poly.pdbx_seq_one_letter_code
_entity_poly.pdbx_strand_id
1 'polypeptide(L)' 'MDDLEDTTLSVLKAASIDEGVLKTLSWNDLKDLFPGPERFLKRKRLWDLISPEDWDSGLLIVNL' A
#
# COMPACT_ATOMS: atom_id res chain seq x y z
N MET A 1 -16.77 3.01 -0.34
CA MET A 1 -15.41 3.51 -0.65
C MET A 1 -15.13 4.64 0.33
N ASP A 2 -14.83 4.34 1.61
CA ASP A 2 -14.52 5.40 2.59
C ASP A 2 -13.86 4.86 3.87
N ASP A 3 -13.00 3.84 3.74
CA ASP A 3 -12.25 3.27 4.87
C ASP A 3 -10.75 3.53 4.77
N LEU A 4 -10.33 4.47 3.92
CA LEU A 4 -8.96 4.94 3.95
C LEU A 4 -8.87 6.03 5.01
N GLU A 5 -8.36 5.66 6.18
CA GLU A 5 -8.19 6.59 7.31
C GLU A 5 -7.66 7.95 6.85
N ASP A 6 -8.27 9.05 7.32
CA ASP A 6 -7.91 10.43 6.98
C ASP A 6 -6.39 10.71 7.13
N THR A 7 -5.75 10.05 8.10
CA THR A 7 -4.29 10.08 8.29
C THR A 7 -3.53 9.49 7.10
N THR A 8 -4.01 8.40 6.51
CA THR A 8 -3.41 7.76 5.33
C THR A 8 -3.54 8.67 4.11
N LEU A 9 -4.71 9.24 3.88
CA LEU A 9 -4.92 10.23 2.80
C LEU A 9 -4.04 11.46 2.98
N SER A 10 -3.90 11.96 4.21
CA SER A 10 -3.02 13.09 4.52
C SER A 10 -1.55 12.77 4.23
N VAL A 11 -1.07 11.58 4.57
CA VAL A 11 0.31 11.15 4.27
C VAL A 11 0.53 11.02 2.76
N LEU A 12 -0.40 10.39 2.05
CA LEU A 12 -0.32 10.23 0.59
C LEU A 12 -0.31 11.60 -0.10
N LYS A 13 -1.20 12.50 0.31
CA LYS A 13 -1.26 13.88 -0.20
C LYS A 13 0.01 14.67 0.11
N ALA A 14 0.57 14.52 1.31
CA ALA A 14 1.83 15.17 1.68
C ALA A 14 3.02 14.63 0.88
N ALA A 15 3.00 13.34 0.51
CA ALA A 15 3.98 12.71 -0.35
C ALA A 15 3.72 12.94 -1.86
N SER A 16 2.68 13.70 -2.22
CA SER A 16 2.24 13.90 -3.61
C SER A 16 1.93 12.58 -4.34
N ILE A 17 1.40 11.60 -3.61
CA ILE A 17 1.00 10.28 -4.11
C ILE A 17 -0.50 10.31 -4.40
N ASP A 18 -0.85 10.19 -5.67
CA ASP A 18 -2.22 9.95 -6.14
C ASP A 18 -2.57 8.46 -6.19
N GLU A 19 -3.83 8.11 -6.46
CA GLU A 19 -4.29 6.71 -6.53
C GLU A 19 -3.57 5.89 -7.62
N GLY A 20 -3.13 6.53 -8.71
CA GLY A 20 -2.38 5.87 -9.78
C GLY A 20 -0.99 5.48 -9.29
N VAL A 21 -0.27 6.44 -8.69
CA VAL A 21 1.05 6.19 -8.08
C VAL A 21 0.94 5.21 -6.93
N LEU A 22 -0.10 5.32 -6.10
CA LEU A 22 -0.36 4.43 -4.98
C LEU A 22 -0.42 2.96 -5.40
N LYS A 23 -1.03 2.64 -6.55
CA LYS A 23 -1.08 1.28 -7.11
C LYS A 23 0.25 0.79 -7.70
N THR A 24 1.21 1.69 -7.92
CA THR A 24 2.57 1.35 -8.38
C THR A 24 3.55 1.21 -7.23
N LEU A 25 3.15 1.56 -6.00
CA LEU A 25 4.02 1.46 -4.83
C LEU A 25 4.24 0.01 -4.42
N SER A 26 5.46 -0.28 -3.98
CA SER A 26 5.83 -1.56 -3.39
C SER A 26 5.59 -1.59 -1.87
N TRP A 27 5.62 -2.80 -1.29
CA TRP A 27 5.48 -2.97 0.15
C TRP A 27 6.56 -2.21 0.93
N ASN A 28 7.75 -2.05 0.34
CA ASN A 28 8.82 -1.25 0.91
C ASN A 28 8.48 0.24 0.89
N ASP A 29 7.93 0.77 -0.20
CA ASP A 29 7.52 2.19 -0.27
C ASP A 29 6.43 2.49 0.76
N LEU A 30 5.47 1.58 0.93
CA LEU A 30 4.49 1.71 2.01
C LEU A 30 5.12 1.67 3.41
N LYS A 31 6.24 0.95 3.58
CA LYS A 31 6.97 0.87 4.85
C LYS A 31 7.72 2.15 5.16
N ASP A 32 8.23 2.83 4.13
CA ASP A 32 8.82 4.16 4.26
C ASP A 32 7.77 5.25 4.50
N LEU A 33 6.59 5.15 3.89
CA LEU A 33 5.48 6.08 4.11
C LEU A 33 4.81 5.93 5.48
N PHE A 34 4.71 4.69 5.97
CA PHE A 34 4.06 4.36 7.23
C PHE A 34 5.03 3.65 8.17
N PRO A 35 6.07 4.33 8.66
CA PRO A 35 7.05 3.74 9.57
C PRO A 35 6.41 3.44 10.94
N GLY A 36 6.97 2.44 11.62
CA GLY A 36 6.56 2.04 12.96
C GLY A 36 5.55 0.88 13.00
N PRO A 37 5.53 0.11 14.12
CA PRO A 37 4.69 -1.07 14.27
C PRO A 37 3.20 -0.74 14.43
N GLU A 38 2.88 0.44 14.96
CA GLU A 38 1.48 0.91 15.15
C GLU A 38 0.73 1.07 13.81
N ARG A 39 1.48 1.27 12.72
CA ARG A 39 0.94 1.44 11.37
C ARG A 39 1.00 0.16 10.54
N PHE A 40 1.45 -0.96 11.10
CA PHE A 40 1.56 -2.24 10.41
C PHE A 40 0.21 -2.73 9.86
N LEU A 41 -0.84 -2.70 10.69
CA LEU A 41 -2.20 -3.05 10.29
C LEU A 41 -2.73 -2.15 9.17
N LYS A 42 -2.45 -0.84 9.24
CA LYS A 42 -2.85 0.13 8.21
C LYS A 42 -2.15 -0.15 6.89
N ARG A 43 -0.84 -0.41 6.94
CA ARG A 43 -0.03 -0.76 5.78
C ARG A 43 -0.50 -2.05 5.11
N LYS A 44 -0.86 -3.05 5.91
CA LYS A 44 -1.43 -4.31 5.42
C LYS A 44 -2.79 -4.10 4.73
N ARG A 45 -3.70 -3.34 5.35
CA ARG A 45 -5.00 -3.01 4.72
C ARG A 45 -4.83 -2.19 3.45
N LEU A 46 -3.90 -1.23 3.45
CA LEU A 46 -3.57 -0.43 2.28
C LEU A 46 -3.01 -1.31 1.17
N TRP A 47 -2.09 -2.24 1.49
CA TRP A 47 -1.54 -3.21 0.55
C TRP A 47 -2.62 -4.12 -0.05
N ASP A 48 -3.50 -4.69 0.76
CA ASP A 48 -4.64 -5.49 0.28
C ASP A 48 -5.57 -4.68 -0.64
N LEU A 49 -5.72 -3.37 -0.39
CA LEU A 49 -6.57 -2.49 -1.21
C LEU A 49 -5.93 -2.14 -2.56
N ILE A 50 -4.62 -1.89 -2.58
CA ILE A 50 -3.90 -1.45 -3.79
C ILE A 50 -3.43 -2.64 -4.63
N SER A 51 -3.24 -3.79 -4.00
CA SER A 51 -2.69 -5.01 -4.59
C SER A 51 -3.58 -6.24 -4.29
N PRO A 52 -4.89 -6.20 -4.62
CA PRO A 52 -5.81 -7.30 -4.32
C PRO A 52 -5.49 -8.60 -5.09
N GLU A 53 -4.71 -8.53 -6.17
CA GLU A 53 -4.39 -9.66 -7.05
C GLU A 53 -3.07 -10.40 -6.71
N ASP A 54 -2.25 -9.89 -5.79
CA ASP A 54 -0.90 -10.43 -5.53
C ASP A 54 -0.89 -11.57 -4.49
N TRP A 55 -1.97 -11.73 -3.71
CA TRP A 55 -2.09 -12.85 -2.77
C TRP A 55 -2.73 -14.11 -3.39
N ASP A 56 -3.55 -13.97 -4.43
CA ASP A 56 -4.15 -15.11 -5.15
C ASP A 56 -3.29 -15.57 -6.35
N SER A 57 -2.29 -14.77 -6.74
CA SER A 57 -1.30 -15.13 -7.75
C SER A 57 -0.17 -15.98 -7.16
N GLY A 58 -0.53 -17.17 -6.66
CA GLY A 58 0.41 -18.27 -6.43
C GLY A 58 1.02 -18.84 -7.72
N LEU A 59 1.07 -18.10 -8.83
CA LEU A 59 1.50 -18.58 -10.13
C LEU A 59 2.10 -17.45 -10.96
N LEU A 60 3.40 -17.61 -11.29
CA LEU A 60 4.17 -16.86 -12.29
C LEU A 60 4.53 -15.44 -11.79
N ILE A 61 5.76 -15.11 -11.38
CA ILE A 61 7.01 -15.22 -12.14
C ILE A 61 8.20 -15.28 -11.16
N VAL A 62 8.64 -16.49 -10.79
CA VAL A 62 10.06 -16.76 -10.54
C VAL A 62 10.67 -17.16 -11.87
N ASN A 63 11.17 -16.18 -12.61
CA ASN A 63 12.21 -16.40 -13.60
C ASN A 63 13.47 -15.78 -13.02
N LEU A 64 14.27 -16.60 -12.33
CA LEU A 64 15.73 -16.59 -12.27
C LEU A 64 16.22 -17.83 -11.52
#